data_AF-A0A2W5SIR6-F1
#
_entry.id   AF-A0A2W5SIR6-F1
#
_cell.length_a   1.000
_cell.length_b   1.000
_cell.length_c   1.000
_cell.angle_alpha   90.00
_cell.angle_beta   90.00
_cell.angle_gamma   90.00
#
_symmetry.space_group_name_H-M   'P 1'
#
loop_
_entity.id
_entity.type
_entity.pdbx_description
1 polymer ?
#
loop_
_entity_poly.entity_id
_entity_poly.type
_entity_poly.pdbx_seq_one_letter_code
_entity_poly.pdbx_strand_id
1 'polypeptide(L)' 'MAGLVPHVTLFTPDYRRVAPINFFESLKLSLKWNGLSTLELVVSGDHSRLDGLTRPGARLVVDYGGGQIFSGPVRRV' A
#
# COMPACT_ATOMS: atom_id res chain seq x y z
N MET A 1 6.22 -23.60 6.28
CA MET A 1 5.93 -22.28 6.89
C MET A 1 5.69 -21.31 5.75
N ALA A 2 4.44 -20.91 5.51
CA ALA A 2 4.17 -19.83 4.56
C ALA A 2 4.75 -18.55 5.17
N GLY A 3 5.79 -17.99 4.54
CA GLY A 3 6.34 -16.70 4.95
C GLY A 3 5.20 -15.69 4.95
N LEU A 4 5.01 -15.00 6.07
CA LEU A 4 4.04 -13.90 6.15
C LEU A 4 4.55 -12.80 5.22
N VAL A 5 4.04 -12.74 4.00
CA VAL A 5 4.33 -11.67 3.05
C VAL A 5 3.33 -10.55 3.32
N PRO A 6 3.75 -9.29 3.47
CA PRO A 6 2.82 -8.19 3.60
C PRO A 6 1.95 -8.08 2.35
N HIS A 7 0.64 -8.05 2.55
CA HIS A 7 -0.33 -7.83 1.47
C HIS A 7 -0.64 -6.34 1.40
N VAL A 8 -0.28 -5.73 0.27
CA VAL A 8 -0.59 -4.32 0.01
C VAL A 8 -1.81 -4.27 -0.90
N THR A 9 -2.81 -3.45 -0.55
CA THR A 9 -4.00 -3.25 -1.37
C THR A 9 -4.20 -1.77 -1.67
N LEU A 10 -4.44 -1.48 -2.94
CA LEU A 10 -4.80 -0.14 -3.41
C LEU A 10 -6.32 0.04 -3.39
N PHE A 11 -6.76 1.15 -2.83
CA PHE A 11 -8.14 1.62 -2.88
C PHE A 11 -8.22 2.95 -3.61
N THR A 12 -9.28 3.12 -4.41
CA THR A 12 -9.67 4.40 -4.99
C THR A 12 -10.15 5.38 -3.90
N PRO A 13 -10.31 6.67 -4.23
CA PRO A 13 -10.86 7.66 -3.30
C PRO A 13 -12.25 7.32 -2.75
N ASP A 14 -13.06 6.58 -3.51
CA ASP A 14 -14.38 6.08 -3.12
C ASP A 14 -14.32 4.69 -2.44
N TYR A 15 -13.17 4.30 -1.92
CA TYR A 15 -12.95 3.04 -1.18
C TYR A 15 -13.23 1.76 -1.98
N ARG A 16 -13.18 1.82 -3.32
CA ARG A 16 -13.22 0.61 -4.15
C ARG A 16 -11.83 -0.01 -4.23
N ARG A 17 -11.77 -1.32 -4.04
CA ARG A 17 -10.54 -2.10 -4.18
C ARG A 17 -10.13 -2.14 -5.66
N VAL A 18 -8.94 -1.64 -5.98
CA VAL A 18 -8.40 -1.64 -7.35
C VAL A 18 -7.62 -2.93 -7.63
N ALA A 19 -6.62 -3.21 -6.79
CA ALA A 19 -5.81 -4.42 -6.93
C ALA A 19 -5.02 -4.70 -5.64
N PRO A 20 -4.76 -5.97 -5.30
CA PRO A 20 -3.62 -6.30 -4.47
C PRO A 20 -2.32 -6.02 -5.23
N ILE A 21 -1.39 -5.30 -4.61
CA ILE A 21 -0.03 -5.09 -5.11
C ILE A 21 0.84 -6.22 -4.57
N ASN A 22 1.01 -7.25 -5.39
CA ASN A 22 1.84 -8.43 -5.11
C ASN A 22 3.17 -8.43 -5.88
N PHE A 23 3.46 -7.34 -6.58
CA PHE A 23 4.71 -7.08 -7.28
C PHE A 23 5.29 -5.78 -6.73
N PHE A 24 6.38 -5.87 -5.96
CA PHE A 24 7.11 -4.71 -5.47
C PHE A 24 8.54 -5.14 -5.14
N GLU A 25 9.49 -4.23 -5.31
CA GLU A 25 10.89 -4.46 -4.94
C GLU A 25 11.09 -4.30 -3.44
N SER A 26 10.45 -3.29 -2.86
CA SER A 26 10.59 -3.01 -1.44
C SER A 26 9.35 -2.35 -0.85
N LEU A 27 9.14 -2.64 0.44
CA LEU A 27 8.16 -2.01 1.29
C LEU A 27 8.85 -1.57 2.57
N LYS A 28 8.72 -0.29 2.92
CA LYS A 28 9.26 0.27 4.16
C LYS A 28 8.15 1.00 4.90
N LEU A 29 7.80 0.46 6.07
CA LEU A 29 6.88 1.10 7.01
C LEU A 29 7.69 1.80 8.09
N SER A 30 7.53 3.11 8.21
CA SER A 30 8.15 3.91 9.28
C SER A 30 7.08 4.39 10.24
N LEU A 31 7.10 3.87 11.46
CA LEU A 31 6.19 4.26 12.53
C LEU A 31 6.85 5.36 13.36
N LYS A 32 6.28 6.57 13.39
CA LYS A 32 6.76 7.65 14.27
C LYS A 32 5.94 7.68 15.56
N TRP A 33 6.60 7.96 16.69
CA TRP A 33 5.96 8.05 18.01
C TRP A 33 4.87 9.14 18.13
N ASN A 34 4.86 10.13 17.24
CA ASN A 34 3.83 11.16 17.19
C ASN A 34 2.55 10.73 16.44
N GLY A 35 2.39 9.44 16.13
CA GLY A 35 1.23 8.89 15.45
C GLY A 35 1.26 9.03 13.92
N LEU A 36 2.31 9.63 13.35
CA LEU A 36 2.48 9.70 11.90
C LEU A 36 3.24 8.48 11.40
N SER A 37 2.51 7.54 10.79
CA SER A 37 3.12 6.43 10.07
C SER A 37 3.28 6.78 8.60
N THR A 38 4.41 6.44 7.99
CA THR A 38 4.63 6.58 6.55
C THR A 38 4.93 5.23 5.92
N LEU A 39 4.36 4.99 4.75
CA LEU A 39 4.62 3.82 3.93
C LEU A 39 5.33 4.27 2.66
N GLU A 40 6.50 3.71 2.42
CA GLU A 40 7.20 3.80 1.15
C GLU A 40 7.10 2.44 0.45
N LEU A 41 6.62 2.45 -0.79
CA LEU A 41 6.43 1.26 -1.61
C LEU A 41 7.11 1.49 -2.96
N VAL A 42 8.08 0.64 -3.30
CA VAL A 42 8.78 0.68 -4.60
C VAL A 42 8.24 -0.44 -5.46
N VAL A 43 7.51 -0.10 -6.51
CA VAL A 43 6.86 -1.08 -7.39
C VAL A 43 7.70 -1.31 -8.64
N SER A 44 8.00 -2.58 -8.94
CA SER A 44 8.69 -2.99 -10.16
C SER A 44 7.73 -3.64 -11.16
N GLY A 45 8.03 -3.52 -12.45
CA GLY A 45 7.22 -4.08 -13.52
C GLY A 45 6.18 -3.10 -14.07
N ASP A 46 5.09 -3.65 -14.62
CA ASP A 46 4.09 -2.86 -15.34
C ASP A 46 3.18 -2.05 -14.40
N HIS A 47 3.37 -0.73 -14.41
CA HIS A 47 2.61 0.23 -13.61
C HIS A 47 1.20 0.50 -14.15
N SER A 48 0.84 0.00 -15.34
CA SER A 48 -0.53 0.15 -15.90
C SER A 48 -1.62 -0.40 -14.97
N ARG A 49 -1.28 -1.37 -14.13
CA ARG A 49 -2.18 -2.00 -13.14
C ARG A 49 -2.42 -1.12 -11.90
N LEU A 50 -1.70 -0.02 -11.78
CA LEU A 50 -1.77 0.94 -10.66
C LEU A 50 -2.50 2.23 -11.05
N ASP A 51 -3.38 2.19 -12.04
CA ASP A 51 -4.09 3.37 -12.57
C ASP A 51 -4.93 4.14 -11.52
N GLY A 52 -5.16 3.53 -10.35
CA GLY A 52 -5.77 4.17 -9.19
C GLY A 52 -4.82 4.94 -8.26
N LEU A 53 -3.50 4.71 -8.32
CA LEU A 53 -2.50 5.26 -7.37
C LEU A 53 -2.28 6.76 -7.57
N THR A 54 -2.40 7.23 -8.81
CA THR A 54 -2.21 8.64 -9.18
C THR A 54 -3.45 9.50 -8.88
N ARG A 55 -4.58 8.89 -8.53
CA ARG A 55 -5.82 9.63 -8.24
C ARG A 55 -5.73 10.32 -6.88
N PRO A 56 -5.99 11.63 -6.79
CA PRO A 56 -6.06 12.33 -5.50
C PRO A 56 -7.05 11.64 -4.55
N GLY A 57 -6.58 11.27 -3.36
CA GLY A 57 -7.39 10.57 -2.36
C GLY A 57 -7.34 9.04 -2.43
N ALA A 58 -6.59 8.46 -3.37
CA ALA A 58 -6.29 7.03 -3.36
C ALA A 58 -5.61 6.64 -2.04
N ARG A 59 -5.82 5.39 -1.60
CA ARG A 59 -5.32 4.89 -0.32
C ARG A 59 -4.59 3.57 -0.47
N LEU A 60 -3.53 3.39 0.30
CA LEU A 60 -2.85 2.12 0.48
C LEU A 60 -3.19 1.54 1.84
N VAL A 61 -3.51 0.25 1.84
CA VAL A 61 -3.71 -0.56 3.04
C VAL A 61 -2.68 -1.67 3.03
N VAL A 62 -2.06 -1.92 4.18
CA VAL A 62 -1.11 -3.03 4.35
C VAL A 62 -1.63 -3.95 5.44
N ASP A 63 -1.79 -5.21 5.08
CA ASP A 63 -2.16 -6.30 5.97
C ASP A 63 -0.96 -7.23 6.17
N TYR A 64 -0.68 -7.61 7.41
CA TYR A 64 0.42 -8.51 7.77
C TYR A 64 0.00 -9.36 8.97
N GLY A 65 0.28 -10.68 8.94
CA GLY A 65 -0.05 -11.57 10.06
C GLY A 65 -1.55 -11.73 10.34
N GLY A 66 -2.41 -11.45 9.35
CA GLY A 66 -3.87 -11.52 9.50
C GLY A 66 -4.53 -10.25 10.05
N GLY A 67 -3.77 -9.16 10.22
CA GLY A 67 -4.30 -7.86 10.66
C GLY A 67 -3.80 -6.70 9.81
N GLN A 68 -4.58 -5.61 9.81
CA GLN A 68 -4.17 -4.35 9.18
C GLN A 68 -3.14 -3.65 10.04
N ILE A 69 -1.99 -3.32 9.44
CA ILE A 69 -0.89 -2.61 10.11
C ILE A 69 -0.72 -1.17 9.62
N PHE A 70 -1.30 -0.83 8.47
CA PHE A 70 -1.26 0.53 7.91
C PHE A 70 -2.48 0.81 7.03
N SER A 71 -3.01 2.03 7.13
CA SER A 71 -3.96 2.60 6.16
C SER A 71 -3.69 4.09 6.02
N GLY A 72 -3.40 4.53 4.80
CA GLY A 72 -3.07 5.93 4.56
C GLY A 72 -3.33 6.38 3.13
N PRO A 73 -3.56 7.69 2.91
CA PRO A 73 -3.67 8.24 1.58
C PRO A 73 -2.32 8.18 0.85
N VAL A 74 -2.37 7.92 -0.45
CA VAL A 74 -1.24 8.11 -1.36
C VAL A 74 -1.06 9.61 -1.56
N ARG A 75 0.15 10.11 -1.29
CA ARG A 75 0.48 11.54 -1.45
C ARG A 75 1.38 11.83 -2.65
N ARG A 76 2.16 10.84 -3.11
CA ARG A 76 3.10 10.97 -4.22
C ARG A 76 3.28 9.61 -4.88
N VAL A 77 3.35 9.60 -6.20
CA VAL A 77 3.67 8.46 -7.06
C VAL A 77 4.92 8.81 -7.84
#